data_AF-A0A1Q9SRR7-F1
#
_entry.id   AF-A0A1Q9SRR7-F1
#
_cell.length_a   1.000
_cell.length_b   1.000
_cell.length_c   1.000
_cell.angle_alpha   90.00
_cell.angle_beta   90.00
_cell.angle_gamma   90.00
#
_symmetry.space_group_name_H-M   'P 1'
#
loop_
_entity.id
_entity.type
_entity.pdbx_description
1 polymer ?
#
loop_
_entity_poly.entity_id
_entity_poly.type
_entity_poly.pdbx_seq_one_letter_code
_entity_poly.pdbx_strand_id
1 'polypeptide(L)'
;MVLRQLTASAKSRRQLEDKLADRNVPEDTAREVLDRFEEVGLVDDAQYAELYVRSRAGSRKLARSAIRRELATRGVSGELAEAALEQRTDEDERADAAELVRRKLPAGLDLSDRTERDRAVRRLVGMLGRKGYAPGLAFAVVQEELEARTGAAADDDVTEAYPDTP
;
A
#
# COMPACT_ATOMS: atom_id res chain seq x y z
N MET A 1 11.88 30.82 18.34
CA MET A 1 11.60 30.22 17.02
C MET A 1 10.95 28.84 17.18
N VAL A 2 9.67 28.78 17.55
CA VAL A 2 8.91 27.51 17.66
C VAL A 2 8.37 27.04 16.30
N LEU A 3 8.26 27.96 15.33
CA LEU A 3 7.82 27.71 13.96
C LEU A 3 8.71 26.75 13.15
N ARG A 4 9.98 26.55 13.53
CA ARG A 4 10.94 25.76 12.75
C ARG A 4 10.81 24.23 12.96
N GLN A 5 9.89 23.79 13.82
CA GLN A 5 9.68 22.38 14.13
C GLN A 5 8.48 21.75 13.41
N LEU A 6 7.71 22.56 12.66
CA LEU A 6 6.64 22.09 11.77
C LEU A 6 7.16 21.62 10.39
N THR A 7 8.39 21.96 10.02
CA THR A 7 8.94 21.71 8.67
C THR A 7 9.64 20.37 8.47
N ALA A 8 9.79 19.53 9.50
CA ALA A 8 10.52 18.26 9.37
C ALA A 8 9.65 17.11 8.82
N SER A 9 8.32 17.20 8.90
CA SER A 9 7.36 16.24 8.34
C SER A 9 5.96 16.84 8.48
N ALA A 10 5.16 16.83 7.42
CA ALA A 10 3.72 17.10 7.51
C ALA A 10 3.11 16.24 8.64
N LYS A 11 2.21 16.82 9.43
CA LYS A 11 1.48 16.17 10.52
C LYS A 11 0.00 16.45 10.32
N SER A 12 -0.86 15.49 10.63
CA SER A 12 -2.29 15.76 10.69
C SER A 12 -2.65 16.60 11.91
N ARG A 13 -3.80 17.26 11.88
CA ARG A 13 -4.35 18.03 12.99
C ARG A 13 -4.41 17.22 14.28
N ARG A 14 -4.95 16.00 14.22
CA ARG A 14 -5.02 15.09 15.38
C ARG A 14 -3.65 14.80 16.00
N GLN A 15 -2.62 14.61 15.17
CA GLN A 15 -1.26 14.38 15.68
C GLN A 15 -0.68 15.62 16.38
N LEU A 16 -1.17 16.82 16.05
CA LEU A 16 -0.81 18.05 16.74
C LEU A 16 -1.62 18.21 18.03
N GLU A 17 -2.91 17.86 18.03
CA GLU A 17 -3.75 17.78 19.23
C GLU A 17 -3.12 16.86 20.28
N ASP A 18 -2.78 15.62 19.90
CA ASP A 18 -2.12 14.65 20.79
C ASP A 18 -0.82 15.22 21.39
N LYS A 19 -0.02 15.93 20.57
CA LYS A 19 1.24 16.56 21.03
C LYS A 19 1.04 17.74 21.97
N LEU A 20 -0.05 18.48 21.82
CA LEU A 20 -0.41 19.59 22.70
C LEU A 20 -0.95 19.05 24.03
N ALA A 21 -1.75 17.99 23.98
CA ALA A 21 -2.22 17.26 25.17
C ALA A 21 -1.06 16.67 25.99
N ASP A 22 -0.06 16.07 25.33
CA ASP A 22 1.18 15.59 25.97
C ASP A 22 1.94 16.70 26.72
N ARG A 23 1.69 17.96 26.39
CA ARG A 23 2.28 19.15 27.02
C ARG A 23 1.35 19.81 28.04
N ASN A 24 0.23 19.17 28.38
CA ASN A 24 -0.81 19.68 29.27
C ASN A 24 -1.41 21.02 28.80
N VAL A 25 -1.47 21.24 27.48
CA VAL A 25 -2.20 22.39 26.92
C VAL A 25 -3.70 22.09 27.02
N PRO A 26 -4.53 23.01 27.55
CA PRO A 26 -5.98 22.82 27.60
C PRO A 26 -6.58 22.57 26.21
N GLU A 27 -7.56 21.68 26.13
CA GLU A 27 -8.15 21.25 24.85
C GLU A 27 -8.73 22.43 24.04
N ASP A 28 -9.45 23.34 24.69
CA ASP A 28 -10.02 24.51 24.01
C ASP A 28 -8.94 25.45 23.45
N THR A 29 -7.84 25.65 24.20
CA THR A 29 -6.70 26.43 23.71
C THR A 29 -5.99 25.73 22.56
N ALA A 30 -5.84 24.40 22.62
CA ALA A 30 -5.25 23.64 21.52
C ALA A 30 -6.10 23.74 20.25
N ARG A 31 -7.43 23.64 20.38
CA ARG A 31 -8.37 23.77 19.26
C ARG A 31 -8.25 25.14 18.60
N GLU A 32 -8.29 26.22 19.38
CA GLU A 32 -8.18 27.60 18.86
C GLU A 32 -6.85 27.86 18.14
N VAL A 33 -5.74 27.36 18.68
CA VAL A 33 -4.42 27.49 18.04
C VAL A 33 -4.35 26.72 16.72
N LEU A 34 -4.90 25.50 16.69
CA LEU A 34 -4.88 24.67 15.49
C LEU A 34 -5.84 25.17 14.42
N ASP A 35 -6.99 25.73 14.79
CA ASP A 35 -7.91 26.40 13.87
C ASP A 35 -7.18 27.55 13.17
N ARG A 36 -6.47 28.38 13.94
CA ARG A 36 -5.67 29.46 13.36
C ARG A 36 -4.53 28.96 12.48
N PHE A 37 -3.91 27.83 12.81
CA PHE A 37 -2.87 27.23 11.98
C PHE A 37 -3.42 26.67 10.68
N GLU A 38 -4.63 26.13 10.70
CA GLU A 38 -5.34 25.68 9.51
C GLU A 38 -5.72 26.86 8.61
N GLU A 39 -6.25 27.95 9.19
CA GLU A 39 -6.55 29.20 8.47
C GLU A 39 -5.34 29.78 7.74
N VAL A 40 -4.14 29.70 8.34
CA VAL A 40 -2.90 30.19 7.72
C VAL A 40 -2.15 29.12 6.91
N GLY A 41 -2.73 27.94 6.71
CA GLY A 41 -2.16 26.86 5.90
C GLY A 41 -0.93 26.18 6.50
N LEU A 42 -0.71 26.32 7.81
CA LEU A 42 0.36 25.60 8.53
C LEU A 42 -0.06 24.16 8.90
N VAL A 43 -1.36 23.91 8.97
CA VAL A 43 -1.96 22.57 9.10
C VAL A 43 -2.84 22.34 7.89
N ASP A 44 -2.62 21.23 7.20
CA ASP A 44 -3.36 20.86 6.00
C ASP A 44 -3.50 19.34 5.97
N ASP A 45 -4.66 18.86 6.43
CA ASP A 45 -4.96 17.42 6.48
C ASP A 45 -5.17 16.82 5.08
N ALA A 46 -5.58 17.63 4.09
CA ALA A 46 -5.71 17.19 2.70
C ALA A 46 -4.32 16.89 2.11
N GLN A 47 -3.41 17.86 2.20
CA GLN A 47 -2.03 17.71 1.73
C GLN A 47 -1.31 16.58 2.49
N TYR A 48 -1.54 16.47 3.79
CA TYR A 48 -1.04 15.36 4.58
C TYR A 48 -1.52 14.01 4.03
N ALA A 49 -2.81 13.87 3.76
CA ALA A 49 -3.41 12.63 3.28
C ALA A 49 -2.83 12.22 1.92
N GLU A 50 -2.71 13.16 0.99
CA GLU A 50 -2.12 12.91 -0.33
C GLU A 50 -0.68 12.38 -0.23
N LEU A 51 0.17 13.08 0.53
CA LEU A 51 1.56 12.68 0.76
C LEU A 51 1.63 11.31 1.44
N TYR A 52 0.73 11.07 2.39
CA TYR A 52 0.64 9.81 3.10
C TYR A 52 0.30 8.65 2.16
N VAL A 53 -0.72 8.81 1.31
CA VAL A 53 -1.12 7.80 0.32
C VAL A 53 0.04 7.52 -0.64
N ARG A 54 0.71 8.55 -1.19
CA ARG A 54 1.87 8.38 -2.08
C ARG A 54 2.98 7.59 -1.40
N SER A 55 3.32 7.97 -0.17
CA SER A 55 4.37 7.32 0.62
C SER A 55 4.06 5.84 0.89
N ARG A 56 2.83 5.52 1.32
CA ARG A 56 2.43 4.14 1.67
C ARG A 56 2.28 3.24 0.46
N ALA A 57 1.75 3.76 -0.65
CA ALA A 57 1.70 3.03 -1.91
C ALA A 57 3.13 2.73 -2.40
N GLY A 58 4.00 3.73 -2.50
CA GLY A 58 5.36 3.54 -3.00
C GLY A 58 6.23 2.64 -2.13
N SER A 59 6.26 2.89 -0.82
CA SER A 59 7.20 2.19 0.08
C SER A 59 6.73 0.80 0.51
N ARG A 60 5.43 0.63 0.75
CA ARG A 60 4.86 -0.59 1.34
C ARG A 60 3.90 -1.31 0.42
N LYS A 61 3.53 -0.72 -0.72
CA LYS A 61 2.61 -1.31 -1.69
C LYS A 61 1.29 -1.69 -1.02
N LEU A 62 0.78 -0.77 -0.19
CA LEU A 62 -0.50 -0.94 0.50
C LEU A 62 -1.65 -0.55 -0.43
N ALA A 63 -2.72 -1.33 -0.37
CA ALA A 63 -3.96 -1.01 -1.07
C ALA A 63 -4.68 0.17 -0.41
N ARG A 64 -5.56 0.83 -1.17
CA ARG A 64 -6.40 1.95 -0.72
C ARG A 64 -7.13 1.62 0.58
N SER A 65 -7.65 0.40 0.73
CA SER A 65 -8.37 0.00 1.95
C SER A 65 -7.50 0.00 3.22
N ALA A 66 -6.24 -0.40 3.11
CA ALA A 66 -5.30 -0.38 4.23
C ALA A 66 -4.86 1.05 4.54
N ILE A 67 -4.58 1.84 3.50
CA ILE A 67 -4.20 3.25 3.66
C ILE A 67 -5.34 4.05 4.30
N ARG A 68 -6.60 3.82 3.89
CA ARG A 68 -7.79 4.42 4.52
C ARG A 68 -7.84 4.16 6.01
N ARG A 69 -7.62 2.91 6.45
CA ARG A 69 -7.57 2.58 7.88
C ARG A 69 -6.43 3.28 8.61
N GLU A 70 -5.26 3.38 7.98
CA GLU A 70 -4.13 4.11 8.56
C GLU A 70 -4.37 5.63 8.62
N LEU A 71 -5.07 6.23 7.66
CA LEU A 71 -5.47 7.63 7.70
C LEU A 71 -6.47 7.88 8.84
N ALA A 72 -7.45 6.99 9.00
CA ALA A 72 -8.45 7.11 10.06
C ALA A 72 -7.82 7.09 11.47
N THR A 73 -6.82 6.23 11.71
CA THR A 73 -6.09 6.23 12.99
C THR A 73 -5.25 7.49 13.21
N ARG A 74 -4.97 8.24 12.14
CA ARG A 74 -4.27 9.54 12.16
C ARG A 74 -5.23 10.73 12.18
N GLY A 75 -6.53 10.48 12.29
CA GLY A 75 -7.55 11.53 12.34
C GLY A 75 -8.00 12.06 10.99
N VAL A 76 -7.53 11.51 9.87
CA VAL A 76 -8.00 11.90 8.54
C VAL A 76 -8.99 10.87 8.01
N SER A 77 -10.24 11.26 7.84
CA SER A 77 -11.34 10.38 7.44
C SER A 77 -12.34 11.12 6.54
N GLY A 78 -13.39 10.42 6.11
CA GLY A 78 -14.43 11.01 5.26
C GLY A 78 -13.88 11.46 3.90
N GLU A 79 -14.41 12.58 3.41
CA GLU A 79 -14.10 13.10 2.07
C GLU A 79 -12.62 13.39 1.85
N LEU A 80 -11.90 13.89 2.87
CA LEU A 80 -10.45 14.14 2.78
C LEU A 80 -9.65 12.87 2.50
N ALA A 81 -10.00 11.78 3.19
CA ALA A 81 -9.34 10.50 2.99
C ALA A 81 -9.70 9.91 1.62
N GLU A 82 -10.97 9.97 1.20
CA GLU A 82 -11.39 9.46 -0.10
C GLU A 82 -10.74 10.24 -1.26
N ALA A 83 -10.75 11.57 -1.21
CA ALA A 83 -10.10 12.42 -2.23
C ALA A 83 -8.60 12.11 -2.37
N ALA A 84 -7.89 11.92 -1.26
CA ALA A 84 -6.48 11.53 -1.31
C ALA A 84 -6.27 10.12 -1.87
N LEU A 85 -7.23 9.20 -1.69
CA LEU A 85 -7.17 7.84 -2.22
C LEU A 85 -7.52 7.76 -3.71
N GLU A 86 -8.25 8.73 -4.26
CA GLU A 86 -8.59 8.81 -5.70
C GLU A 86 -7.36 8.92 -6.60
N GLN A 87 -6.23 9.42 -6.08
CA GLN A 87 -4.96 9.43 -6.82
C GLN A 87 -4.44 8.01 -7.14
N ARG A 88 -5.04 6.96 -6.58
CA ARG A 88 -4.69 5.56 -6.85
C ARG A 88 -5.76 4.90 -7.70
N THR A 89 -5.35 4.43 -8.87
CA THR A 89 -6.21 3.67 -9.78
C THR A 89 -6.23 2.18 -9.41
N ASP A 90 -7.26 1.48 -9.89
CA ASP A 90 -7.35 0.01 -9.78
C ASP A 90 -6.16 -0.68 -10.46
N GLU A 91 -5.65 -0.10 -11.54
CA GLU A 91 -4.49 -0.60 -12.27
C GLU A 91 -3.20 -0.46 -11.46
N ASP A 92 -2.99 0.67 -10.77
CA ASP A 92 -1.85 0.82 -9.86
C ASP A 92 -1.88 -0.23 -8.75
N GLU A 93 -3.07 -0.52 -8.19
CA GLU A 93 -3.23 -1.55 -7.17
C GLU A 93 -2.94 -2.94 -7.74
N ARG A 94 -3.39 -3.23 -8.96
CA ARG A 94 -3.09 -4.49 -9.65
C ARG A 94 -1.59 -4.65 -9.88
N ALA A 95 -0.93 -3.63 -10.43
CA ALA A 95 0.49 -3.65 -10.72
C ALA A 95 1.35 -3.83 -9.45
N ASP A 96 1.00 -3.14 -8.37
CA ASP A 96 1.66 -3.30 -7.07
C ASP A 96 1.48 -4.71 -6.49
N ALA A 97 0.26 -5.27 -6.59
CA ALA A 97 -0.01 -6.63 -6.15
C ALA A 97 0.82 -7.66 -6.94
N ALA A 98 0.91 -7.48 -8.26
CA ALA A 98 1.68 -8.34 -9.15
C ALA A 98 3.18 -8.30 -8.80
N GLU A 99 3.74 -7.10 -8.58
CA GLU A 99 5.13 -6.92 -8.13
C GLU A 99 5.39 -7.65 -6.80
N LEU A 100 4.48 -7.52 -5.84
CA LEU A 100 4.58 -8.19 -4.55
C LEU A 100 4.58 -9.72 -4.67
N VAL A 101 3.75 -10.26 -5.56
CA VAL A 101 3.67 -11.70 -5.83
C VAL A 101 4.96 -12.18 -6.48
N ARG A 102 5.41 -11.55 -7.57
CA ARG A 102 6.67 -11.88 -8.25
C ARG A 102 7.85 -11.93 -7.28
N ARG A 103 7.96 -10.92 -6.41
CA ARG A 103 9.03 -10.85 -5.40
C ARG A 103 8.96 -11.93 -4.33
N LYS A 104 7.79 -12.52 -4.07
CA LYS A 104 7.59 -13.56 -3.05
C LYS A 104 7.40 -14.97 -3.59
N LEU A 105 7.38 -15.15 -4.90
CA LEU A 105 7.41 -16.45 -5.54
C LEU A 105 8.83 -17.06 -5.45
N PRO A 106 9.02 -18.19 -4.75
CA PRO A 106 10.32 -18.85 -4.66
C PRO A 106 10.76 -19.37 -6.02
N ALA A 107 12.02 -19.21 -6.42
CA ALA A 107 12.49 -19.64 -7.74
C ALA A 107 12.31 -21.15 -8.02
N GLY A 108 12.50 -22.00 -7.00
CA GLY A 108 12.39 -23.47 -7.13
C GLY A 108 11.05 -24.07 -6.67
N LEU A 109 9.96 -23.30 -6.72
CA LEU A 109 8.62 -23.82 -6.40
C LEU A 109 8.16 -24.75 -7.54
N ASP A 110 7.87 -26.01 -7.24
CA ASP A 110 7.29 -26.93 -8.23
C ASP A 110 5.82 -26.59 -8.42
N LEU A 111 5.54 -25.94 -9.55
CA LEU A 111 4.17 -25.56 -9.89
C LEU A 111 3.36 -26.73 -10.43
N SER A 112 3.95 -27.89 -10.75
CA SER A 112 3.22 -29.08 -11.19
C SER A 112 2.56 -29.82 -10.02
N ASP A 113 3.14 -29.76 -8.82
CA ASP A 113 2.53 -30.27 -7.59
C ASP A 113 1.37 -29.36 -7.13
N ARG A 114 0.16 -29.91 -7.19
CA ARG A 114 -1.06 -29.24 -6.73
C ARG A 114 -0.97 -28.81 -5.25
N THR A 115 -0.36 -29.60 -4.40
CA THR A 115 -0.25 -29.31 -2.96
C THR A 115 0.66 -28.12 -2.71
N GLU A 116 1.80 -28.06 -3.40
CA GLU A 116 2.71 -26.91 -3.33
C GLU A 116 2.07 -25.65 -3.89
N ARG A 117 1.43 -25.76 -5.06
CA ARG A 117 0.70 -24.65 -5.68
C ARG A 117 -0.36 -24.08 -4.74
N ASP A 118 -1.23 -24.93 -4.19
CA ASP A 118 -2.29 -24.49 -3.27
C ASP A 118 -1.73 -23.83 -2.01
N ARG A 119 -0.60 -24.33 -1.48
CA ARG A 119 0.09 -23.73 -0.34
C ARG A 119 0.63 -22.34 -0.70
N ALA A 120 1.22 -22.20 -1.88
CA ALA A 120 1.72 -20.92 -2.39
C ALA A 120 0.59 -19.90 -2.57
N VAL A 121 -0.53 -20.30 -3.18
CA VAL A 121 -1.72 -19.46 -3.37
C VAL A 121 -2.23 -18.93 -2.03
N ARG A 122 -2.52 -19.80 -1.05
CA ARG A 122 -3.02 -19.37 0.27
C ARG A 122 -2.08 -18.39 0.95
N ARG A 123 -0.77 -18.63 0.89
CA ARG A 123 0.25 -17.76 1.47
C ARG A 123 0.27 -16.38 0.80
N LEU A 124 0.23 -16.33 -0.52
CA LEU A 124 0.31 -15.08 -1.29
C LEU A 124 -0.98 -14.26 -1.18
N VAL A 125 -2.14 -14.90 -1.33
CA VAL A 125 -3.45 -14.26 -1.12
C VAL A 125 -3.55 -13.71 0.30
N GLY A 126 -3.15 -14.50 1.31
CA GLY A 126 -3.13 -14.03 2.70
C GLY A 126 -2.16 -12.85 2.92
N MET A 127 -1.02 -12.82 2.23
CA MET A 127 -0.09 -11.70 2.26
C MET A 127 -0.70 -10.41 1.67
N LEU A 128 -1.37 -10.51 0.52
CA LEU A 128 -2.07 -9.40 -0.11
C LEU A 128 -3.26 -8.93 0.73
N GLY A 129 -4.02 -9.85 1.34
CA GLY A 129 -5.11 -9.50 2.24
C GLY A 129 -4.65 -8.65 3.44
N ARG A 130 -3.51 -8.99 4.05
CA ARG A 130 -2.90 -8.16 5.13
C ARG A 130 -2.46 -6.77 4.66
N LYS A 131 -2.20 -6.60 3.37
CA LYS A 131 -1.89 -5.31 2.74
C LYS A 131 -3.13 -4.55 2.27
N GLY A 132 -4.32 -5.12 2.45
CA GLY A 132 -5.62 -4.49 2.17
C GLY A 132 -6.15 -4.70 0.76
N TYR A 133 -5.54 -5.57 -0.05
CA TYR A 133 -6.08 -5.87 -1.37
C TYR A 133 -7.40 -6.63 -1.27
N ALA A 134 -8.34 -6.31 -2.16
CA ALA A 134 -9.62 -6.99 -2.21
C ALA A 134 -9.41 -8.50 -2.50
N PRO A 135 -10.18 -9.42 -1.87
CA PRO A 135 -9.97 -10.86 -2.05
C PRO A 135 -9.98 -11.31 -3.52
N GLY A 136 -10.89 -10.76 -4.33
CA GLY A 136 -10.99 -11.07 -5.76
C GLY A 136 -9.74 -10.66 -6.55
N LEU A 137 -9.26 -9.43 -6.36
CA LEU A 137 -8.03 -8.94 -6.99
C LEU A 137 -6.81 -9.74 -6.54
N ALA A 138 -6.70 -10.03 -5.24
CA ALA A 138 -5.59 -10.79 -4.68
C ALA A 138 -5.54 -12.21 -5.26
N PHE A 139 -6.68 -12.88 -5.40
CA PHE A 139 -6.74 -14.20 -6.01
C PHE A 139 -6.40 -14.15 -7.51
N ALA A 140 -7.00 -13.22 -8.26
CA ALA A 140 -6.77 -13.08 -9.70
C ALA A 140 -5.28 -12.86 -10.03
N VAL A 141 -4.65 -11.87 -9.37
CA VAL A 141 -3.22 -11.56 -9.60
C VAL A 141 -2.31 -12.72 -9.23
N VAL A 142 -2.62 -13.46 -8.16
CA VAL A 142 -1.82 -14.64 -7.78
C VAL A 142 -1.93 -15.74 -8.83
N GLN A 143 -3.12 -15.99 -9.36
CA GLN A 143 -3.31 -16.99 -10.42
C GLN A 143 -2.59 -16.60 -11.70
N GLU A 144 -2.76 -15.34 -12.15
CA GLU A 144 -2.09 -14.80 -13.35
C GLU A 144 -0.57 -14.97 -13.28
N GLU A 145 0.05 -14.64 -12.13
CA GLU A 145 1.51 -14.74 -11.96
C GLU A 145 2.01 -16.19 -11.87
N LEU A 146 1.21 -17.11 -11.33
CA LEU A 146 1.54 -18.54 -11.31
C LEU A 146 1.44 -19.16 -12.72
N GLU A 147 0.39 -18.80 -13.47
CA GLU A 147 0.21 -19.24 -14.86
C GLU A 147 1.33 -18.69 -15.76
N ALA A 148 1.68 -17.42 -15.63
CA ALA A 148 2.78 -16.80 -16.37
C ALA A 148 4.12 -17.53 -16.15
N ARG A 149 4.39 -17.99 -14.93
CA ARG A 149 5.59 -18.80 -14.63
C ARG A 149 5.57 -20.19 -15.26
N THR A 150 4.39 -20.80 -15.32
CA THR A 150 4.24 -22.16 -15.87
C THR A 150 4.30 -22.12 -17.40
N GLY A 151 3.75 -21.08 -18.03
CA GLY A 151 3.86 -20.83 -19.47
C GLY A 151 5.28 -20.45 -19.91
N ALA A 152 5.98 -19.60 -19.15
CA ALA A 152 7.38 -19.24 -19.45
C ALA A 152 8.34 -20.44 -19.35
N ALA A 153 8.10 -21.36 -18.41
CA ALA A 153 8.89 -22.58 -18.29
C ALA A 153 8.66 -23.58 -19.44
N ALA A 154 7.52 -23.51 -20.14
CA ALA A 154 7.21 -24.37 -21.28
C ALA A 154 7.86 -23.88 -22.59
N ASP A 155 8.16 -22.58 -22.71
CA ASP A 155 8.80 -22.00 -23.90
C ASP A 155 10.34 -22.18 -23.92
N ASP A 156 10.99 -22.25 -22.76
CA ASP A 156 12.45 -22.49 -22.66
C ASP A 156 12.84 -23.93 -23.04
N ASP A 157 11.93 -24.91 -22.90
CA ASP A 157 12.19 -26.34 -23.16
C ASP A 157 12.10 -26.73 -24.65
N VAL A 158 11.72 -25.79 -25.54
CA VAL A 158 11.52 -26.05 -26.98
C VAL A 158 12.77 -25.74 -27.83
N THR A 159 13.83 -25.15 -27.25
CA THR A 159 15.01 -24.71 -28.03
C THR A 159 16.12 -25.77 -28.18
N GLU A 160 16.04 -26.90 -27.47
CA GLU A 160 17.07 -27.96 -27.55
C GLU A 160 16.52 -29.26 -28.20
N ALA A 161 16.02 -29.14 -29.42
CA ALA A 161 15.71 -30.30 -30.26
C ALA A 161 16.10 -30.03 -31.72
N TYR A 162 17.39 -29.89 -31.99
CA TYR A 162 17.92 -30.16 -33.34
C TYR A 162 18.36 -31.62 -33.39
N PRO A 163 17.73 -32.47 -34.20
CA PRO A 163 18.27 -33.78 -34.50
C PRO A 163 19.48 -33.58 -35.42
N ASP A 164 20.67 -33.73 -34.85
CA ASP A 164 21.89 -33.96 -35.63
C ASP A 164 21.84 -35.42 -36.10
N THR A 165 21.70 -35.65 -37.40
CA THR A 165 22.15 -36.91 -38.00
C THR A 165 22.41 -36.71 -39.50
N PRO A 166 23.45 -37.38 -40.04
CA PRO A 166 24.27 -36.95 -41.18
C PRO A 166 23.67 -37.19 -42.56
#